data_AF-A0A812BDQ4-F1
#
_entry.id   AF-A0A812BDQ4-F1
#
_cell.length_a   1.000
_cell.length_b   1.000
_cell.length_c   1.000
_cell.angle_alpha   90.00
_cell.angle_beta   90.00
_cell.angle_gamma   90.00
#
_symmetry.space_group_name_H-M   'P 1'
#
loop_
_entity.id
_entity.type
_entity.pdbx_description
1 polymer ?
#
loop_
_entity_poly.entity_id
_entity_poly.type
_entity_poly.pdbx_seq_one_letter_code
_entity_poly.pdbx_strand_id
1 'polypeptide(L)'
;MIKLDFQTPLLSSVYFLPFSLSPASRVNDVLWKWPPIVFVIYRLLLAFFTVGSLSAFIAKNIFLPHHLMAYMTSWSYILLALHFNFSAIIVVYRFCRSICLPDERDPEDNDTLKSDSSSSCSPSHTIYPHMSSRNTFEDISVHGINSVLVIFEMIVSAYPVRLLHALYTIIFGLLYIIFTLIYWSQAPLENIIYRGMLDWNRPKNALILSFVLLFLVVPFLQTFFFLLYKCRLRCYRSLYNENYTT
;
A
#
# COMPACT_ATOMS: atom_id res chain seq x y z
N MET A 1 38.57 -19.22 -43.01
CA MET A 1 38.00 -18.07 -42.28
C MET A 1 37.24 -18.63 -41.09
N ILE A 2 37.86 -18.53 -39.91
CA ILE A 2 37.50 -19.22 -38.68
C ILE A 2 36.24 -18.57 -38.09
N LYS A 3 35.16 -19.33 -37.90
CA LYS A 3 34.04 -18.94 -37.03
C LYS A 3 34.36 -19.45 -35.63
N LEU A 4 34.62 -18.53 -34.71
CA LEU A 4 34.74 -18.79 -33.28
C LEU A 4 33.34 -19.05 -32.71
N ASP A 5 33.14 -20.26 -32.21
CA ASP A 5 31.99 -20.65 -31.41
C ASP A 5 32.23 -20.16 -29.97
N PHE A 6 31.42 -19.22 -29.48
CA PHE A 6 31.46 -18.77 -28.08
C PHE A 6 30.20 -19.25 -27.38
N GLN A 7 30.29 -20.47 -26.85
CA GLN A 7 29.27 -21.12 -26.05
C GLN A 7 29.42 -20.65 -24.59
N THR A 8 28.60 -19.71 -24.15
CA THR A 8 28.47 -19.34 -22.73
C THR A 8 27.08 -19.71 -22.19
N PRO A 9 26.89 -20.91 -21.63
CA PRO A 9 25.59 -21.32 -21.11
C PRO A 9 25.53 -21.08 -19.60
N LEU A 10 25.69 -19.86 -19.07
CA LEU A 10 25.65 -19.66 -17.60
C LEU A 10 25.08 -18.32 -17.09
N LEU A 11 24.57 -17.42 -17.95
CA LEU A 11 24.02 -16.13 -17.50
C LEU A 11 22.55 -15.86 -17.87
N SER A 12 21.85 -16.81 -18.49
CA SER A 12 20.45 -16.63 -18.90
C SER A 12 19.41 -17.16 -17.89
N SER A 13 19.81 -17.77 -16.77
CA SER A 13 18.86 -18.43 -15.85
C SER A 13 18.25 -17.55 -14.76
N VAL A 14 18.60 -16.26 -14.64
CA VAL A 14 18.15 -15.41 -13.51
C VAL A 14 17.23 -14.26 -13.94
N TYR A 15 17.09 -14.00 -15.23
CA TYR A 15 16.17 -13.00 -15.76
C TYR A 15 15.35 -13.66 -16.86
N PHE A 16 14.03 -13.50 -16.83
CA PHE A 16 13.02 -14.20 -17.65
C PHE A 16 12.51 -15.53 -17.09
N LEU A 17 11.80 -15.47 -15.96
CA LEU A 17 10.57 -16.26 -15.87
C LEU A 17 9.54 -15.58 -16.77
N PRO A 18 9.08 -16.21 -17.88
CA PRO A 18 7.96 -15.68 -18.64
C PRO A 18 6.72 -15.77 -17.75
N PHE A 19 6.22 -14.62 -17.32
CA PHE A 19 4.91 -14.50 -16.69
C PHE A 19 3.85 -14.73 -17.77
N SER A 20 3.68 -15.98 -18.19
CA SER A 20 2.56 -16.42 -19.03
C SER A 20 1.46 -16.90 -18.09
N LEU A 21 0.69 -15.95 -17.55
CA LEU A 21 -0.61 -16.24 -16.96
C LEU A 21 -1.67 -15.75 -17.96
N SER A 22 -2.65 -16.63 -18.26
CA SER A 22 -3.64 -16.41 -19.31
C SER A 22 -4.50 -15.16 -19.06
N PRO A 23 -5.09 -14.54 -20.10
CA PRO A 23 -5.87 -13.32 -19.97
C PRO A 23 -7.03 -13.37 -18.97
N ALA A 24 -7.62 -14.55 -18.75
CA ALA A 24 -8.74 -14.76 -17.80
C ALA A 24 -8.31 -14.61 -16.33
N SER A 25 -7.01 -14.70 -16.03
CA SER A 25 -6.47 -14.49 -14.68
C SER A 25 -6.22 -13.01 -14.31
N ARG A 26 -6.39 -12.08 -15.26
CA ARG A 26 -6.18 -10.63 -15.04
C ARG A 26 -7.33 -9.90 -14.34
N VAL A 27 -8.50 -10.53 -14.18
CA VAL A 27 -9.71 -9.78 -13.79
C VAL A 27 -9.98 -9.83 -12.28
N ASN A 28 -9.42 -10.81 -11.55
CA ASN A 28 -9.56 -10.97 -10.11
C ASN A 28 -8.21 -10.80 -9.40
N ASP A 29 -7.64 -9.60 -9.39
CA ASP A 29 -6.38 -9.29 -8.69
C ASP A 29 -6.54 -9.25 -7.15
N VAL A 30 -7.51 -10.00 -6.61
CA VAL A 30 -7.60 -10.34 -5.19
C VAL A 30 -7.07 -11.76 -5.09
N LEU A 31 -5.95 -11.93 -4.36
CA LEU A 31 -5.42 -13.27 -4.08
C LEU A 31 -6.48 -14.16 -3.41
N TRP A 32 -7.37 -13.53 -2.67
CA TRP A 32 -8.49 -14.14 -1.97
C TRP A 32 -9.75 -14.12 -2.85
N LYS A 33 -10.48 -15.24 -2.91
CA LYS A 33 -11.74 -15.37 -3.66
C LYS A 33 -12.90 -14.62 -2.98
N TRP A 34 -12.74 -13.32 -2.70
CA TRP A 34 -13.76 -12.50 -2.08
C TRP A 34 -14.88 -12.16 -3.07
N PRO A 35 -16.15 -12.07 -2.64
CA PRO A 35 -17.21 -11.50 -3.45
C PRO A 35 -16.84 -10.08 -3.90
N PRO A 36 -17.02 -9.70 -5.19
CA PRO A 36 -16.58 -8.40 -5.70
C PRO A 36 -17.11 -7.20 -4.90
N ILE A 37 -18.37 -7.25 -4.47
CA ILE A 37 -19.00 -6.19 -3.69
C ILE A 37 -18.33 -5.98 -2.32
N VAL A 38 -17.91 -7.05 -1.66
CA VAL A 38 -17.23 -6.99 -0.36
C VAL A 38 -15.88 -6.28 -0.53
N PHE A 39 -15.15 -6.60 -1.60
CA PHE A 39 -13.87 -5.95 -1.89
C PHE A 39 -14.04 -4.46 -2.24
N VAL A 40 -15.09 -4.08 -2.98
CA VAL A 40 -15.40 -2.66 -3.27
C VAL A 40 -15.69 -1.91 -1.97
N ILE A 41 -16.54 -2.44 -1.09
CA ILE A 41 -16.88 -1.83 0.20
C ILE A 41 -15.62 -1.63 1.04
N TYR A 42 -14.79 -2.67 1.16
CA TYR A 42 -13.50 -2.59 1.84
C TYR A 42 -12.63 -1.43 1.34
N ARG A 43 -12.51 -1.28 0.01
CA ARG A 43 -11.71 -0.20 -0.61
C ARG A 43 -12.26 1.19 -0.33
N LEU A 44 -13.58 1.34 -0.37
CA LEU A 44 -14.25 2.61 -0.05
C LEU A 44 -14.07 2.99 1.43
N LEU A 45 -14.16 2.01 2.34
CA LEU A 45 -13.92 2.25 3.77
C LEU A 45 -12.49 2.73 4.03
N LEU A 46 -11.48 2.14 3.40
CA LEU A 46 -10.10 2.60 3.52
C LEU A 46 -9.87 3.99 2.92
N ALA A 47 -10.45 4.27 1.75
CA ALA A 47 -10.38 5.59 1.14
C ALA A 47 -10.99 6.66 2.06
N PHE A 48 -12.18 6.41 2.62
CA PHE A 48 -12.82 7.31 3.57
C PHE A 48 -11.98 7.49 4.85
N PHE A 49 -11.47 6.40 5.43
CA PHE A 49 -10.64 6.44 6.62
C PHE A 49 -9.38 7.29 6.42
N THR A 50 -8.71 7.15 5.27
CA THR A 50 -7.46 7.86 4.99
C THR A 50 -7.68 9.35 4.72
N VAL A 51 -8.81 9.73 4.09
CA VAL A 51 -9.23 11.14 3.97
C VAL A 51 -9.55 11.72 5.34
N GLY A 52 -10.30 11.01 6.18
CA GLY A 52 -10.61 11.43 7.55
C GLY A 52 -9.35 11.58 8.42
N SER A 53 -8.38 10.68 8.26
CA SER A 53 -7.11 10.74 8.97
C SER A 53 -6.27 11.93 8.53
N LEU A 54 -6.21 12.23 7.23
CA LEU A 54 -5.52 13.40 6.70
C LEU A 54 -6.19 14.70 7.17
N SER A 55 -7.52 14.78 7.13
CA SER A 55 -8.25 15.98 7.58
C SER A 55 -8.08 16.23 9.08
N ALA A 56 -8.15 15.18 9.90
CA ALA A 56 -7.88 15.27 11.33
C ALA A 56 -6.43 15.70 11.62
N PHE A 57 -5.46 15.14 10.87
CA PHE A 57 -4.06 15.54 10.98
C PHE A 57 -3.87 17.02 10.60
N ILE A 58 -4.44 17.48 9.49
CA ILE A 58 -4.39 18.91 9.10
C ILE A 58 -4.99 19.79 10.20
N ALA A 59 -6.19 19.45 10.68
CA ALA A 59 -6.88 20.23 11.71
C ALA A 59 -6.07 20.34 13.01
N LYS A 60 -5.40 19.25 13.43
CA LYS A 60 -4.55 19.24 14.64
C LYS A 60 -3.28 20.08 14.46
N ASN A 61 -2.71 20.11 13.26
CA ASN A 61 -1.39 20.68 13.02
C ASN A 61 -1.41 22.07 12.36
N ILE A 62 -2.59 22.64 12.08
CA ILE A 62 -2.71 23.97 11.43
C ILE A 62 -2.15 25.11 12.29
N PHE A 63 -2.09 24.93 13.61
CA PHE A 63 -1.59 25.93 14.56
C PHE A 63 -0.13 25.69 14.98
N LEU A 64 0.57 24.72 14.37
CA LEU A 64 1.98 24.49 14.67
C LEU A 64 2.87 25.60 14.07
N PRO A 65 4.03 25.89 14.70
CA PRO A 65 4.92 26.98 14.27
C PRO A 65 5.58 26.71 12.91
N HIS A 66 5.74 25.44 12.53
CA HIS A 66 6.27 25.06 11.21
C HIS A 66 5.13 24.79 10.26
N HIS A 67 5.33 25.14 8.99
CA HIS A 67 4.40 24.78 7.92
C HIS A 67 4.10 23.29 7.96
N LEU A 68 2.83 22.91 7.79
CA LEU A 68 2.39 21.52 7.81
C LEU A 68 3.26 20.62 6.91
N MET A 69 3.66 21.13 5.74
CA MET A 69 4.48 20.40 4.77
C MET A 69 5.94 20.18 5.21
N ALA A 70 6.40 20.80 6.30
CA ALA A 70 7.73 20.55 6.84
C ALA A 70 7.88 19.11 7.36
N TYR A 71 6.84 18.57 7.99
CA TYR A 71 6.90 17.27 8.64
C TYR A 71 6.78 16.11 7.65
N MET A 72 7.66 15.11 7.79
CA MET A 72 7.63 13.88 6.99
C MET A 72 6.29 13.15 7.09
N THR A 73 5.67 13.22 8.27
CA THR A 73 4.36 12.61 8.56
C THR A 73 3.26 13.17 7.64
N SER A 74 3.28 14.46 7.33
CA SER A 74 2.31 15.10 6.43
C SER A 74 2.36 14.49 5.03
N TRP A 75 3.57 14.30 4.50
CA TRP A 75 3.78 13.68 3.21
C TRP A 75 3.29 12.23 3.20
N SER A 76 3.50 11.50 4.30
CA SER A 76 3.00 10.12 4.43
C SER A 76 1.47 10.04 4.41
N TYR A 77 0.77 10.94 5.10
CA TYR A 77 -0.70 10.98 5.09
C TYR A 77 -1.26 11.32 3.70
N ILE A 78 -0.63 12.26 2.99
CA ILE A 78 -1.04 12.64 1.64
C ILE A 78 -0.86 11.46 0.68
N LEU A 79 0.31 10.81 0.70
CA LEU A 79 0.56 9.64 -0.14
C LEU A 79 -0.38 8.48 0.16
N LEU A 80 -0.67 8.24 1.44
CA LEU A 80 -1.58 7.17 1.85
C LEU A 80 -3.01 7.46 1.37
N ALA A 81 -3.48 8.69 1.56
CA ALA A 81 -4.78 9.13 1.06
C ALA A 81 -4.86 8.99 -0.47
N LEU A 82 -3.86 9.47 -1.21
CA LEU A 82 -3.82 9.35 -2.67
C LEU A 82 -3.84 7.88 -3.11
N HIS A 83 -3.01 7.03 -2.49
CA HIS A 83 -2.92 5.62 -2.82
C HIS A 83 -4.26 4.89 -2.64
N PHE A 84 -4.90 5.04 -1.48
CA PHE A 84 -6.15 4.33 -1.19
C PHE A 84 -7.34 4.89 -1.97
N ASN A 85 -7.40 6.21 -2.20
CA ASN A 85 -8.46 6.81 -3.02
C ASN A 85 -8.32 6.40 -4.48
N PHE A 86 -7.11 6.40 -5.04
CA PHE A 86 -6.88 5.94 -6.41
C PHE A 86 -7.21 4.45 -6.57
N SER A 87 -6.82 3.62 -5.60
CA SER A 87 -7.18 2.21 -5.55
C SER A 87 -8.70 2.01 -5.52
N ALA A 88 -9.43 2.78 -4.69
CA ALA A 88 -10.89 2.73 -4.63
C ALA A 88 -11.54 3.16 -5.96
N ILE A 89 -11.06 4.23 -6.60
CA ILE A 89 -11.56 4.68 -7.91
C ILE A 89 -11.42 3.57 -8.96
N ILE A 90 -10.25 2.92 -9.04
CA ILE A 90 -10.02 1.83 -10.00
C ILE A 90 -10.99 0.67 -9.73
N VAL A 91 -11.15 0.27 -8.48
CA VAL A 91 -11.99 -0.87 -8.11
C VAL A 91 -13.46 -0.59 -8.38
N VAL A 92 -13.95 0.60 -8.05
CA VAL A 92 -15.31 1.04 -8.39
C VAL A 92 -15.50 1.09 -9.90
N TYR A 93 -14.56 1.69 -10.64
CA TYR A 93 -14.63 1.76 -12.10
C TYR A 93 -14.71 0.37 -12.74
N ARG A 94 -13.86 -0.57 -12.30
CA ARG A 94 -13.89 -1.97 -12.77
C ARG A 94 -15.21 -2.66 -12.42
N PHE A 95 -15.72 -2.46 -11.21
CA PHE A 95 -16.97 -3.04 -10.76
C PHE A 95 -18.17 -2.50 -11.56
N CYS A 96 -18.28 -1.18 -11.73
CA CYS A 96 -19.32 -0.56 -12.55
C CYS A 96 -19.24 -1.03 -14.00
N ARG A 97 -18.03 -1.10 -14.59
CA ARG A 97 -17.85 -1.65 -15.94
C ARG A 97 -18.31 -3.10 -16.05
N SER A 98 -18.06 -3.93 -15.04
CA SER A 98 -18.49 -5.33 -15.03
C SER A 98 -20.02 -5.49 -14.95
N ILE A 99 -20.73 -4.52 -14.38
CA ILE A 99 -22.20 -4.50 -14.33
C ILE A 99 -22.76 -3.97 -15.66
N CYS A 100 -22.18 -2.90 -16.22
CA CYS A 100 -22.70 -2.23 -17.41
C CYS A 100 -22.39 -2.95 -18.72
N LEU A 101 -21.29 -3.70 -18.77
CA LEU A 101 -20.87 -4.47 -19.95
C LEU A 101 -20.55 -5.91 -19.51
N PRO A 102 -21.59 -6.75 -19.35
CA PRO A 102 -21.37 -8.19 -19.24
C PRO A 102 -20.62 -8.64 -20.50
N ASP A 103 -19.48 -9.28 -20.30
CA ASP A 103 -18.64 -9.83 -21.37
C ASP A 103 -19.49 -10.79 -22.23
N GLU A 104 -19.61 -10.55 -23.54
CA GLU A 104 -20.14 -11.52 -24.50
C GLU A 104 -19.16 -12.71 -24.53
N ARG A 105 -19.38 -13.70 -23.68
CA ARG A 105 -18.79 -15.03 -23.81
C ARG A 105 -19.89 -16.03 -24.05
N ASP A 106 -19.62 -16.90 -25.03
CA ASP A 106 -20.50 -17.89 -25.64
C ASP A 106 -21.45 -18.61 -24.68
N PRO A 107 -22.69 -18.90 -25.12
CA PRO A 107 -23.64 -19.70 -24.35
C PRO A 107 -23.22 -21.17 -24.43
N GLU A 108 -22.69 -21.71 -23.34
CA GLU A 108 -22.69 -23.16 -23.12
C GLU A 108 -23.34 -23.44 -21.77
N ASP A 109 -24.65 -23.64 -21.87
CA ASP A 109 -25.50 -24.58 -21.15
C ASP A 109 -25.20 -24.82 -19.65
N ASN A 110 -26.06 -24.26 -18.80
CA ASN A 110 -27.04 -25.13 -18.15
C ASN A 110 -28.18 -24.30 -17.57
N ASP A 111 -29.36 -24.57 -18.12
CA ASP A 111 -30.65 -24.35 -17.49
C ASP A 111 -30.68 -24.96 -16.09
N THR A 112 -30.93 -24.13 -15.07
CA THR A 112 -32.01 -24.45 -14.13
C THR A 112 -32.49 -23.18 -13.41
N LEU A 113 -33.57 -22.63 -13.95
CA LEU A 113 -34.47 -21.73 -13.25
C LEU A 113 -35.13 -22.46 -12.07
N LYS A 114 -35.01 -21.90 -10.88
CA LYS A 114 -36.17 -21.74 -9.99
C LYS A 114 -36.02 -20.47 -9.15
N SER A 115 -36.83 -19.50 -9.54
CA SER A 115 -37.30 -18.39 -8.72
C SER A 115 -38.06 -18.92 -7.51
N ASP A 116 -37.92 -18.27 -6.37
CA ASP A 116 -39.06 -17.86 -5.56
C ASP A 116 -38.71 -16.63 -4.72
N SER A 117 -39.75 -15.85 -4.45
CA SER A 117 -39.76 -14.42 -4.19
C SER A 117 -40.02 -14.08 -2.73
N SER A 118 -39.66 -12.84 -2.38
CA SER A 118 -40.24 -11.97 -1.33
C SER A 118 -39.82 -12.19 0.14
N SER A 119 -39.18 -11.17 0.75
CA SER A 119 -39.87 -10.13 1.55
C SER A 119 -39.05 -9.57 2.73
N SER A 120 -39.06 -8.23 2.81
CA SER A 120 -39.12 -7.35 4.00
C SER A 120 -37.95 -7.07 4.96
N CYS A 121 -38.04 -5.85 5.51
CA CYS A 121 -37.07 -5.00 6.21
C CYS A 121 -36.79 -5.30 7.71
N SER A 122 -35.54 -4.97 8.14
CA SER A 122 -35.01 -4.20 9.30
C SER A 122 -35.72 -4.15 10.69
N PRO A 123 -35.11 -3.59 11.77
CA PRO A 123 -33.75 -3.68 12.36
C PRO A 123 -33.76 -3.86 13.92
N SER A 124 -32.60 -4.07 14.59
CA SER A 124 -32.36 -3.76 16.04
C SER A 124 -30.86 -3.86 16.41
N HIS A 125 -30.21 -2.77 16.88
CA HIS A 125 -29.85 -2.43 18.29
C HIS A 125 -28.98 -3.51 18.98
N THR A 126 -27.85 -3.29 19.67
CA THR A 126 -27.12 -2.15 20.30
C THR A 126 -25.70 -2.69 20.59
N ILE A 127 -24.62 -1.92 20.76
CA ILE A 127 -24.04 -1.46 22.05
C ILE A 127 -22.73 -0.74 21.68
N TYR A 128 -22.55 0.52 22.09
CA TYR A 128 -21.24 1.17 22.19
C TYR A 128 -20.81 1.21 23.65
N PRO A 129 -19.51 1.02 23.98
CA PRO A 129 -18.94 1.67 25.14
C PRO A 129 -18.27 2.98 24.71
N HIS A 130 -18.74 4.05 25.32
CA HIS A 130 -18.03 5.32 25.47
C HIS A 130 -16.84 5.09 26.41
N MET A 131 -15.61 5.25 25.92
CA MET A 131 -14.45 5.42 26.81
C MET A 131 -13.47 6.43 26.24
N SER A 132 -13.64 7.66 26.73
CA SER A 132 -12.63 8.71 26.78
C SER A 132 -11.44 8.21 27.58
N SER A 133 -10.30 8.03 26.92
CA SER A 133 -8.98 8.15 27.55
C SER A 133 -8.07 8.92 26.59
N ARG A 134 -8.31 10.24 26.55
CA ARG A 134 -7.40 11.19 25.92
C ARG A 134 -6.12 11.23 26.74
N ASN A 135 -4.98 11.25 26.04
CA ASN A 135 -3.61 11.49 26.52
C ASN A 135 -2.73 10.25 26.79
N THR A 136 -2.67 9.29 25.86
CA THR A 136 -1.46 8.46 25.59
C THR A 136 -1.56 7.72 24.23
N PHE A 137 -2.78 7.47 23.75
CA PHE A 137 -3.03 6.79 22.46
C PHE A 137 -2.74 7.65 21.22
N GLU A 138 -2.70 8.98 21.34
CA GLU A 138 -2.59 9.85 20.17
C GLU A 138 -1.24 9.77 19.44
N ASP A 139 -0.14 9.45 20.13
CA ASP A 139 1.19 9.37 19.50
C ASP A 139 1.47 7.98 18.90
N ILE A 140 0.91 6.92 19.49
CA ILE A 140 0.95 5.55 18.94
C ILE A 140 -0.02 5.43 17.74
N SER A 141 -1.17 6.11 17.78
CA SER A 141 -2.15 6.06 16.69
C SER A 141 -1.69 6.78 15.43
N VAL A 142 -0.91 7.86 15.52
CA VAL A 142 -0.50 8.62 14.32
C VAL A 142 0.56 7.88 13.48
N HIS A 143 1.51 7.18 14.12
CA HIS A 143 2.53 6.40 13.40
C HIS A 143 2.14 4.93 13.20
N GLY A 144 1.54 4.31 14.21
CA GLY A 144 1.17 2.90 14.16
C GLY A 144 0.09 2.59 13.14
N ILE A 145 -0.93 3.46 13.01
CA ILE A 145 -2.06 3.16 12.12
C ILE A 145 -1.65 3.14 10.66
N ASN A 146 -0.76 4.06 10.23
CA ASN A 146 -0.28 4.11 8.85
C ASN A 146 0.51 2.84 8.50
N SER A 147 1.36 2.36 9.42
CA SER A 147 2.10 1.11 9.24
C SER A 147 1.17 -0.11 9.21
N VAL A 148 0.17 -0.16 10.10
CA VAL A 148 -0.83 -1.24 10.11
C VAL A 148 -1.61 -1.28 8.81
N LEU A 149 -2.04 -0.12 8.29
CA LEU A 149 -2.74 -0.04 7.01
C LEU A 149 -1.89 -0.57 5.85
N VAL A 150 -0.60 -0.20 5.81
CA VAL A 150 0.31 -0.70 4.77
C VAL A 150 0.50 -2.21 4.88
N ILE A 151 0.73 -2.74 6.08
CA ILE A 151 0.91 -4.18 6.29
C ILE A 151 -0.38 -4.94 5.92
N PHE A 152 -1.53 -4.44 6.36
CA PHE A 152 -2.83 -5.03 6.05
C PHE A 152 -3.08 -5.04 4.54
N GLU A 153 -2.83 -3.92 3.87
CA GLU A 153 -2.94 -3.78 2.42
C GLU A 153 -2.02 -4.77 1.68
N MET A 154 -0.80 -4.97 2.18
CA MET A 154 0.14 -5.94 1.61
C MET A 154 -0.34 -7.39 1.71
N ILE A 155 -1.07 -7.73 2.77
CA ILE A 155 -1.63 -9.08 2.98
C ILE A 155 -2.83 -9.30 2.04
N VAL A 156 -3.72 -8.32 1.95
CA VAL A 156 -4.97 -8.43 1.19
C VAL A 156 -4.73 -8.33 -0.32
N SER A 157 -3.87 -7.41 -0.75
CA SER A 157 -3.74 -7.06 -2.18
C SER A 157 -2.73 -7.92 -2.92
N ALA A 158 -3.05 -8.34 -4.14
CA ALA A 158 -2.19 -9.23 -4.94
C ALA A 158 -0.94 -8.56 -5.54
N TYR A 159 -0.52 -7.39 -5.03
CA TYR A 159 0.62 -6.66 -5.61
C TYR A 159 1.93 -7.47 -5.48
N PRO A 160 2.66 -7.68 -6.59
CA PRO A 160 3.93 -8.37 -6.55
C PRO A 160 5.02 -7.46 -5.99
N VAL A 161 5.58 -7.80 -4.82
CA VAL A 161 6.72 -7.07 -4.25
C VAL A 161 8.01 -7.56 -4.88
N ARG A 162 8.84 -6.62 -5.35
CA ARG A 162 10.21 -6.86 -5.85
C ARG A 162 11.20 -6.04 -5.02
N LEU A 163 12.43 -6.53 -4.82
CA LEU A 163 13.46 -5.80 -4.06
C LEU A 163 13.77 -4.41 -4.65
N LEU A 164 13.66 -4.25 -5.97
CA LEU A 164 13.92 -2.97 -6.64
C LEU A 164 12.95 -1.84 -6.21
N HIS A 165 11.78 -2.13 -5.63
CA HIS A 165 10.88 -1.08 -5.15
C HIS A 165 11.49 -0.24 -4.01
N ALA A 166 12.56 -0.71 -3.34
CA ALA A 166 13.34 0.12 -2.41
C ALA A 166 13.78 1.44 -3.06
N LEU A 167 14.06 1.45 -4.36
CA LEU A 167 14.50 2.64 -5.08
C LEU A 167 13.45 3.76 -5.05
N TYR A 168 12.16 3.43 -5.11
CA TYR A 168 11.10 4.45 -5.03
C TYR A 168 11.11 5.14 -3.67
N THR A 169 11.28 4.38 -2.59
CA THR A 169 11.36 4.92 -1.23
C THR A 169 12.65 5.72 -1.01
N ILE A 170 13.78 5.27 -1.58
CA ILE A 170 15.05 5.99 -1.51
C ILE A 170 14.97 7.34 -2.24
N ILE A 171 14.46 7.35 -3.48
CA ILE A 171 14.26 8.60 -4.25
C ILE A 171 13.36 9.56 -3.48
N PHE A 172 12.26 9.06 -2.92
CA PHE A 172 11.35 9.86 -2.13
C PHE A 172 12.02 10.46 -0.87
N GLY A 173 12.82 9.66 -0.15
CA GLY A 173 13.58 10.15 1.01
C GLY A 173 14.66 11.17 0.63
N LEU A 174 15.31 11.01 -0.53
CA LEU A 174 16.26 12.00 -1.06
C LEU A 174 15.57 13.33 -1.41
N LEU A 175 14.39 13.27 -2.04
CA LEU A 175 13.58 14.46 -2.31
C LEU A 175 13.20 15.19 -1.01
N TYR A 176 12.84 14.44 0.03
CA TYR A 176 12.56 15.02 1.34
C TYR A 176 13.80 15.68 1.96
N ILE A 177 14.98 15.05 1.89
CA ILE A 177 16.24 15.65 2.37
C ILE A 177 16.52 16.98 1.66
N ILE A 178 16.41 17.01 0.33
CA ILE A 178 16.58 18.24 -0.48
C ILE A 178 15.59 19.31 0.00
N PHE A 179 14.32 18.96 0.15
CA PHE A 179 13.31 19.87 0.68
C PHE A 179 13.69 20.40 2.07
N THR A 180 14.14 19.55 2.99
CA THR A 180 14.52 20.00 4.34
C THR A 180 15.74 20.92 4.36
N LEU A 181 16.70 20.72 3.44
CA LEU A 181 17.85 21.60 3.27
C LEU A 181 17.42 22.99 2.78
N ILE A 182 16.54 23.03 1.78
CA ILE A 182 15.97 24.30 1.26
C ILE A 182 15.17 25.00 2.37
N TYR A 183 14.32 24.26 3.09
CA TYR A 183 13.51 24.81 4.18
C TYR A 183 14.37 25.41 5.30
N TRP A 184 15.42 24.69 5.71
CA TRP A 184 16.38 25.18 6.70
C TRP A 184 17.14 26.42 6.23
N SER A 185 17.56 26.47 4.96
CA SER A 185 18.35 27.60 4.43
C SER A 185 17.63 28.95 4.46
N GLN A 186 16.30 28.96 4.54
CA GLN A 186 15.52 30.20 4.61
C GLN A 186 15.61 30.89 5.98
N ALA A 187 15.68 30.11 7.06
CA ALA A 187 15.83 30.63 8.42
C ALA A 187 16.51 29.59 9.33
N PRO A 188 17.86 29.46 9.28
CA PRO A 188 18.58 28.34 9.92
C PRO A 188 18.34 28.16 11.43
N LEU A 189 18.04 29.24 12.15
CA LEU A 189 17.81 29.21 13.61
C LEU A 189 16.36 28.86 13.98
N GLU A 190 15.41 29.14 13.09
CA GLU A 190 13.98 28.95 13.32
C GLU A 190 13.48 27.67 12.66
N ASN A 191 13.88 27.40 11.42
CA ASN A 191 13.41 26.29 10.60
C ASN A 191 14.14 24.97 10.90
N ILE A 192 14.05 24.51 12.14
CA ILE A 192 14.60 23.22 12.58
C ILE A 192 13.44 22.25 12.84
N ILE A 193 13.19 21.35 11.90
CA ILE A 193 12.03 20.44 11.91
C ILE A 193 12.11 19.43 13.07
N TYR A 194 13.24 18.72 13.19
CA TYR A 194 13.45 17.71 14.23
C TYR A 194 14.73 18.02 15.01
N ARG A 195 14.61 18.89 16.02
CA ARG A 195 15.73 19.32 16.87
C ARG A 195 16.48 18.10 17.44
N GLY A 196 17.80 18.09 17.28
CA GLY A 196 18.68 17.01 17.75
C GLY A 196 18.85 15.81 16.79
N MET A 197 17.91 15.58 15.87
CA MET A 197 17.93 14.46 14.94
C MET A 197 18.18 14.91 13.48
N LEU A 198 17.23 15.65 12.91
CA LEU A 198 17.34 16.25 11.57
C LEU A 198 17.56 17.76 11.72
N ASP A 199 18.74 18.09 12.24
CA ASP A 199 19.18 19.47 12.50
C ASP A 199 20.39 19.80 11.62
N TRP A 200 20.17 20.63 10.60
CA TRP A 200 21.19 21.03 9.64
C TRP A 200 22.21 22.03 10.20
N ASN A 201 21.96 22.64 11.37
CA ASN A 201 23.01 23.38 12.10
C ASN A 201 24.05 22.42 12.71
N ARG A 202 23.70 21.14 12.86
CA ARG A 202 24.57 20.04 13.30
C ARG A 202 24.59 18.95 12.24
N PRO A 203 25.16 19.22 11.05
CA PRO A 203 24.96 18.40 9.85
C PRO A 203 25.46 16.96 10.02
N LYS A 204 26.41 16.70 10.91
CA LYS A 204 26.88 15.35 11.21
C LYS A 204 25.75 14.41 11.64
N ASN A 205 24.88 14.86 12.56
CA ASN A 205 23.78 14.03 13.07
C ASN A 205 22.73 13.80 11.98
N ALA A 206 22.36 14.87 11.26
CA ALA A 206 21.40 14.81 10.17
C ALA A 206 21.89 13.86 9.06
N LEU A 207 23.15 13.96 8.64
CA LEU A 207 23.74 13.09 7.62
C LEU A 207 23.77 11.62 8.05
N ILE A 208 24.20 11.33 9.28
CA ILE A 208 24.21 9.95 9.80
C ILE A 208 22.80 9.37 9.82
N LEU A 209 21.82 10.13 10.35
CA LEU A 209 20.43 9.70 10.39
C LEU A 209 19.88 9.44 8.99
N SER A 210 20.05 10.39 8.07
CA SER A 210 19.60 10.26 6.68
C SER A 210 20.22 9.04 5.99
N PHE A 211 21.53 8.81 6.18
CA PHE A 211 22.23 7.67 5.60
C PHE A 211 21.69 6.34 6.15
N VAL A 212 21.55 6.23 7.48
CA VAL A 212 21.01 5.03 8.13
C VAL A 212 19.58 4.74 7.67
N LEU A 213 18.72 5.76 7.60
CA LEU A 213 17.34 5.58 7.14
C LEU A 213 17.28 5.11 5.68
N LEU A 214 18.04 5.74 4.78
CA LEU A 214 17.98 5.45 3.34
C LEU A 214 18.66 4.14 2.94
N PHE A 215 19.82 3.83 3.53
CA PHE A 215 20.66 2.73 3.05
C PHE A 215 20.69 1.51 3.98
N LEU A 216 20.17 1.63 5.21
CA LEU A 216 20.03 0.49 6.11
C LEU A 216 18.56 0.14 6.36
N VAL A 217 17.77 1.11 6.86
CA VAL A 217 16.38 0.84 7.27
C VAL A 217 15.48 0.56 6.09
N VAL A 218 15.53 1.38 5.01
CA VAL A 218 14.69 1.17 3.83
C VAL A 218 14.96 -0.18 3.14
N PRO A 219 16.21 -0.57 2.84
CA PRO A 219 16.49 -1.89 2.26
C PRO A 219 16.08 -3.05 3.18
N PHE A 220 16.25 -2.90 4.50
CA PHE A 220 15.79 -3.88 5.47
C PHE A 220 14.27 -4.05 5.43
N LEU A 221 13.51 -2.96 5.50
CA LEU A 221 12.04 -2.99 5.41
C LEU A 221 11.57 -3.53 4.06
N GLN A 222 12.22 -3.15 2.96
CA GLN A 222 11.88 -3.70 1.65
C GLN A 222 12.12 -5.21 1.57
N THR A 223 13.20 -5.69 2.18
CA THR A 223 13.47 -7.13 2.29
C THR A 223 12.40 -7.82 3.11
N PHE A 224 12.00 -7.23 4.25
CA PHE A 224 10.88 -7.73 5.05
C PHE A 224 9.58 -7.83 4.25
N PHE A 225 9.18 -6.79 3.52
CA PHE A 225 7.98 -6.83 2.66
C PHE A 225 8.09 -7.84 1.52
N PHE A 226 9.28 -8.01 0.95
CA PHE A 226 9.53 -9.04 -0.06
C PHE A 226 9.37 -10.46 0.53
N LEU A 227 9.89 -10.70 1.74
CA LEU A 227 9.72 -11.98 2.43
C LEU A 227 8.25 -12.23 2.77
N LEU A 228 7.52 -11.23 3.26
CA LEU A 228 6.08 -11.33 3.48
C LEU A 228 5.32 -11.72 2.20
N TYR A 229 5.65 -11.08 1.08
CA TYR A 229 5.08 -11.43 -0.23
C TYR A 229 5.36 -12.88 -0.61
N LYS A 230 6.60 -13.36 -0.42
CA LYS A 230 6.97 -14.75 -0.71
C LYS A 230 6.28 -15.75 0.23
N CYS A 231 6.17 -15.44 1.52
CA CYS A 231 5.44 -16.25 2.49
C CYS A 231 3.97 -16.38 2.08
N ARG A 232 3.32 -15.26 1.75
CA ARG A 232 1.94 -15.24 1.28
C ARG A 232 1.72 -16.08 0.02
N LEU A 233 2.62 -15.98 -0.96
CA LEU A 233 2.54 -16.78 -2.18
C LEU A 233 2.69 -18.29 -1.90
N ARG A 234 3.52 -18.67 -0.92
CA ARG A 234 3.61 -20.07 -0.46
C ARG A 234 2.30 -20.54 0.18
N CYS A 235 1.72 -19.73 1.08
CA CYS A 235 0.44 -20.06 1.72
C CYS A 235 -0.67 -20.25 0.68
N TYR A 236 -0.76 -19.35 -0.32
CA TYR A 236 -1.74 -19.48 -1.41
C TYR A 236 -1.58 -20.80 -2.19
N ARG A 237 -0.34 -21.14 -2.58
CA ARG A 237 -0.08 -22.40 -3.28
C ARG A 237 -0.46 -23.61 -2.43
N SER A 238 -0.13 -23.61 -1.15
CA SER A 238 -0.47 -24.70 -0.24
C SER A 238 -1.99 -24.90 -0.12
N LEU A 239 -2.75 -23.82 0.01
CA LEU A 239 -4.21 -23.89 0.21
C LEU A 239 -4.99 -24.27 -1.04
N TYR A 240 -4.49 -23.91 -2.23
CA TYR A 240 -5.23 -24.10 -3.48
C TYR A 240 -4.69 -25.23 -4.37
N ASN A 241 -3.46 -25.72 -4.18
CA ASN A 241 -2.92 -26.84 -4.96
C ASN A 241 -3.38 -28.21 -4.48
N GLU A 242 -3.80 -28.39 -3.22
CA GLU A 242 -4.34 -29.68 -2.75
C GLU A 242 -5.71 -30.04 -3.36
N ASN A 243 -6.39 -29.08 -3.98
CA ASN A 243 -7.72 -29.29 -4.58
C ASN A 243 -7.69 -29.84 -6.03
N TYR A 244 -6.51 -30.13 -6.58
CA TYR A 244 -6.35 -30.60 -7.98
C TYR A 244 -5.73 -32.00 -8.09
N THR A 245 -5.52 -32.70 -6.97
CA THR A 245 -4.87 -34.02 -6.93
C THR A 245 -5.76 -35.14 -6.39
N THR A 246 -7.07 -35.06 -6.59
CA THR A 246 -8.02 -36.17 -6.34
C THR A 246 -8.90 -36.39 -7.55
#